data_AF-A0A8S9YER3-F1
#
_entry.id   AF-A0A8S9YER3-F1
#
_cell.length_a   1.000
_cell.length_b   1.000
_cell.length_c   1.000
_cell.angle_alpha   90.00
_cell.angle_beta   90.00
_cell.angle_gamma   90.00
#
_symmetry.space_group_name_H-M   'P 1'
#
loop_
_entity.id
_entity.type
_entity.pdbx_description
1 polymer ?
#
loop_
_entity_poly.entity_id
_entity_poly.type
_entity_poly.pdbx_seq_one_letter_code
_entity_poly.pdbx_strand_id
1 'polypeptide(L)'
;MYADFYNKHSTLCLKVKISAVFNDTVGVLAACAAKDPECGIGLIVSAGTNCCYFERGSRIQKPFAKFACGQELVINTEWGGFGDSGTLQQFMTKYDKEIDAATLTPGKQIFEKMVATLYIGELARLLIVEAASKKLLFNGEIPEKLTHMNSFASQFLFDIDRDPPHIYVSTEVVLRERFKLNLIRRSDAVGVRYICRAVVTRSANLLGAACACLINRMGRRRVTIAVDGAFFRFSSTFPAILVETITQLIPYTYTFKLKLVDDATGKGGAAIIAACKKAIPMQPRFTILG
;
A
#
# COMPACT_ATOMS: atom_id res chain seq x y z
N MET A 1 -7.87 11.55 -21.22
CA MET A 1 -7.63 12.15 -19.88
C MET A 1 -6.93 13.51 -19.94
N TYR A 2 -5.69 13.64 -20.41
CA TYR A 2 -5.02 14.98 -20.50
C TYR A 2 -5.61 15.91 -21.58
N ALA A 3 -5.97 15.37 -22.75
CA ALA A 3 -6.62 16.15 -23.82
C ALA A 3 -8.01 16.68 -23.41
N ASP A 4 -8.77 15.87 -22.64
CA ASP A 4 -10.12 16.25 -22.18
C ASP A 4 -10.11 17.35 -21.12
N PHE A 5 -9.07 17.39 -20.28
CA PHE A 5 -8.91 18.44 -19.28
C PHE A 5 -8.67 19.81 -19.94
N TYR A 6 -7.75 19.88 -20.91
CA TYR A 6 -7.49 21.11 -21.66
C TYR A 6 -8.74 21.61 -22.41
N ASN A 7 -9.51 20.71 -23.02
CA ASN A 7 -10.70 21.08 -23.79
C ASN A 7 -11.86 21.62 -22.92
N LYS A 8 -11.98 21.21 -21.65
CA LYS A 8 -13.07 21.67 -20.75
C LYS A 8 -12.80 23.02 -20.06
N HIS A 9 -11.54 23.48 -19.99
CA HIS A 9 -11.23 24.78 -19.37
C HIS A 9 -11.64 25.98 -20.21
N SER A 10 -11.61 25.81 -21.53
CA SER A 10 -11.97 26.85 -22.52
C SER A 10 -13.40 27.34 -22.35
N THR A 11 -14.32 26.45 -21.95
CA THR A 11 -15.75 26.76 -21.76
C THR A 11 -16.08 27.38 -20.39
N LEU A 12 -15.18 27.29 -19.40
CA LEU A 12 -15.44 27.77 -18.04
C LEU A 12 -14.71 29.09 -17.69
N CYS A 13 -13.97 29.70 -18.62
CA CYS A 13 -13.20 30.93 -18.40
C CYS A 13 -12.24 30.90 -17.18
N LEU A 14 -11.81 29.71 -16.75
CA LEU A 14 -10.93 29.54 -15.61
C LEU A 14 -9.47 29.75 -16.03
N LYS A 15 -8.79 30.74 -15.44
CA LYS A 15 -7.35 30.98 -15.64
C LYS A 15 -6.53 30.02 -14.76
N VAL A 16 -6.32 28.80 -15.23
CA VAL A 16 -5.54 27.76 -14.53
C VAL A 16 -4.17 27.57 -15.18
N LYS A 17 -3.10 27.57 -14.38
CA LYS A 17 -1.75 27.18 -14.83
C LYS A 17 -1.32 25.88 -14.14
N ILE A 18 -1.22 24.79 -14.91
CA ILE A 18 -0.71 23.51 -14.41
C ILE A 18 0.80 23.66 -14.20
N SER A 19 1.25 23.59 -12.95
CA SER A 19 2.67 23.78 -12.60
C SER A 19 3.42 22.48 -12.35
N ALA A 20 2.73 21.42 -11.95
CA ALA A 20 3.30 20.10 -11.71
C ALA A 20 2.24 19.00 -11.85
N VAL A 21 2.69 17.82 -12.26
CA VAL A 21 1.93 16.56 -12.23
C VAL A 21 2.79 15.55 -11.49
N PHE A 22 2.20 14.84 -10.53
CA PHE A 22 2.94 13.91 -9.66
C PHE A 22 2.06 12.72 -9.26
N ASN A 23 2.71 11.61 -8.91
CA ASN A 23 2.05 10.44 -8.34
C ASN A 23 1.66 10.69 -6.87
N ASP A 24 0.57 10.08 -6.41
CA ASP A 24 0.04 10.23 -5.05
C ASP A 24 1.06 9.90 -3.94
N THR A 25 1.88 8.85 -4.09
CA THR A 25 2.95 8.52 -3.12
C THR A 25 4.00 9.63 -3.03
N VAL A 26 4.31 10.30 -4.15
CA VAL A 26 5.20 11.48 -4.17
C VAL A 26 4.55 12.65 -3.43
N GLY A 27 3.23 12.79 -3.51
CA GLY A 27 2.46 13.74 -2.70
C GLY A 27 2.59 13.45 -1.20
N VAL A 28 2.43 12.19 -0.78
CA VAL A 28 2.62 11.74 0.61
C VAL A 28 4.03 12.07 1.10
N LEU A 29 5.05 11.70 0.32
CA LEU A 29 6.46 12.00 0.63
C LEU A 29 6.67 13.51 0.79
N ALA A 30 6.24 14.31 -0.18
CA ALA A 30 6.46 15.76 -0.22
C ALA A 30 5.76 16.48 0.93
N ALA A 31 4.52 16.09 1.24
CA ALA A 31 3.74 16.66 2.36
C ALA A 31 4.46 16.47 3.70
N CYS A 32 5.09 15.30 3.90
CA CYS A 32 5.86 15.02 5.10
C CYS A 32 7.24 15.69 5.08
N ALA A 33 7.97 15.59 3.97
CA ALA A 33 9.32 16.14 3.80
C ALA A 33 9.37 17.66 3.96
N ALA A 34 8.27 18.36 3.65
CA ALA A 34 8.15 19.79 3.89
C ALA A 34 8.31 20.20 5.37
N LYS A 35 8.11 19.28 6.32
CA LYS A 35 8.17 19.51 7.77
C LYS A 35 9.14 18.59 8.51
N ASP A 36 9.62 17.53 7.86
CA ASP A 36 10.47 16.50 8.46
C ASP A 36 11.63 16.20 7.50
N PRO A 37 12.83 16.73 7.75
CA PRO A 37 13.98 16.55 6.84
C PRO A 37 14.46 15.10 6.78
N GLU A 38 14.09 14.25 7.75
CA GLU A 38 14.42 12.82 7.73
C GLU A 38 13.45 12.01 6.85
N CYS A 39 12.39 12.64 6.32
CA CYS A 39 11.45 11.99 5.41
C CYS A 39 12.17 11.52 4.14
N GLY A 40 12.19 10.19 3.99
CA GLY A 40 12.92 9.51 2.93
C GLY A 40 12.03 8.71 2.00
N ILE A 41 10.87 8.26 2.50
CA ILE A 41 10.00 7.29 1.85
C ILE A 41 8.54 7.77 1.96
N GLY A 42 7.78 7.67 0.87
CA GLY A 42 6.33 7.84 0.84
C GLY A 42 5.67 6.52 0.45
N LEU A 43 4.80 6.00 1.31
CA LEU A 43 4.16 4.69 1.19
C LEU A 43 2.63 4.83 1.22
N ILE A 44 1.96 4.23 0.24
CA ILE A 44 0.50 4.08 0.24
C ILE A 44 0.14 2.60 0.26
N VAL A 45 -0.75 2.21 1.17
CA VAL A 45 -1.31 0.85 1.23
C VAL A 45 -2.82 0.92 1.46
N SER A 46 -3.58 0.74 0.39
CA SER A 46 -5.04 0.79 0.34
C SER A 46 -5.54 -0.26 -0.66
N ALA A 47 -6.52 0.06 -1.51
CA ALA A 47 -6.97 -0.81 -2.59
C ALA A 47 -5.82 -1.26 -3.50
N GLY A 48 -4.84 -0.38 -3.73
CA GLY A 48 -3.53 -0.71 -4.30
C GLY A 48 -2.39 -0.43 -3.31
N THR A 49 -1.16 -0.66 -3.74
CA THR A 49 0.02 -0.22 -3.00
C THR A 49 1.10 0.32 -3.92
N ASN A 50 1.70 1.42 -3.49
CA ASN A 50 2.86 1.97 -4.14
C ASN A 50 3.79 2.65 -3.13
N CYS A 51 5.03 2.88 -3.54
CA CYS A 51 6.04 3.57 -2.76
C CYS A 51 6.89 4.48 -3.64
N CYS A 52 7.36 5.58 -3.06
CA CYS A 52 8.43 6.38 -3.62
C CYS A 52 9.50 6.66 -2.56
N TYR A 53 10.72 6.98 -2.98
CA TYR A 53 11.82 7.30 -2.07
C TYR A 53 12.83 8.24 -2.72
N PHE A 54 13.70 8.84 -1.90
CA PHE A 54 14.86 9.60 -2.40
C PHE A 54 16.03 8.67 -2.73
N GLU A 55 16.43 8.63 -4.01
CA GLU A 55 17.64 7.95 -4.47
C GLU A 55 18.79 8.94 -4.66
N ARG A 56 20.01 8.49 -4.34
CA ARG A 56 21.22 9.31 -4.52
C ARG A 56 21.47 9.54 -6.00
N GLY A 57 21.66 10.80 -6.40
CA GLY A 57 21.91 11.16 -7.80
C GLY A 57 23.06 10.40 -8.46
N SER A 58 24.11 10.11 -7.70
CA SER A 58 25.25 9.29 -8.15
C SER A 58 24.89 7.88 -8.64
N ARG A 59 23.73 7.35 -8.23
CA ARG A 59 23.24 6.01 -8.62
C ARG A 59 22.22 6.06 -9.75
N ILE A 60 21.82 7.25 -10.18
CA ILE A 60 20.84 7.43 -11.25
C ILE A 60 21.57 7.37 -12.58
N GLN A 61 21.21 6.38 -13.39
CA GLN A 61 21.85 6.13 -14.67
C GLN A 61 21.21 6.97 -15.79
N LYS A 62 21.86 6.98 -16.97
CA LYS A 62 21.30 7.60 -18.17
C LYS A 62 19.97 6.90 -18.55
N PRO A 63 18.98 7.62 -19.10
CA PRO A 63 19.02 9.03 -19.49
C PRO A 63 18.71 10.03 -18.35
N PHE A 64 18.42 9.54 -17.14
CA PHE A 64 17.92 10.37 -16.04
C PHE A 64 19.02 11.04 -15.19
N ALA A 65 20.27 10.60 -15.30
CA ALA A 65 21.42 11.16 -14.58
C ALA A 65 21.53 12.70 -14.68
N LYS A 66 21.15 13.26 -15.84
CA LYS A 66 21.16 14.71 -16.10
C LYS A 66 20.24 15.53 -15.19
N PHE A 67 19.21 14.89 -14.62
CA PHE A 67 18.27 15.56 -13.71
C PHE A 67 18.80 15.58 -12.27
N ALA A 68 19.74 14.70 -11.93
CA ALA A 68 20.20 14.56 -10.57
C ALA A 68 21.17 15.67 -10.17
N CYS A 69 22.02 16.15 -11.09
CA CYS A 69 22.95 17.29 -10.85
C CYS A 69 23.70 17.25 -9.48
N GLY A 70 24.06 16.06 -8.98
CA GLY A 70 24.70 15.87 -7.67
C GLY A 70 23.76 15.84 -6.46
N GLN A 71 22.45 15.98 -6.66
CA GLN A 71 21.39 15.94 -5.67
C GLN A 71 20.65 14.59 -5.68
N GLU A 72 19.76 14.39 -4.71
CA GLU A 72 18.86 13.24 -4.68
C GLU A 72 17.64 13.49 -5.59
N LEU A 73 17.11 12.42 -6.20
CA LEU A 73 15.84 12.47 -6.91
C LEU A 73 14.83 11.56 -6.25
N VAL A 74 13.56 11.96 -6.31
CA VAL A 74 12.45 11.08 -5.93
C VAL A 74 12.23 10.06 -7.05
N ILE A 75 12.32 8.79 -6.70
CA ILE A 75 11.94 7.67 -7.58
C ILE A 75 10.59 7.16 -7.11
N ASN A 76 9.58 7.28 -7.98
CA ASN A 76 8.35 6.51 -7.86
C ASN A 76 8.64 5.09 -8.33
N THR A 77 8.47 4.12 -7.44
CA THR A 77 8.89 2.73 -7.71
C THR A 77 7.87 1.96 -8.54
N GLU A 78 6.58 2.33 -8.49
CA GLU A 78 5.48 1.53 -9.03
C GLU A 78 5.62 0.04 -8.65
N TRP A 79 6.01 -0.21 -7.39
CA TRP A 79 6.45 -1.54 -6.95
C TRP A 79 5.37 -2.62 -6.95
N GLY A 80 4.12 -2.26 -7.27
CA GLY A 80 3.00 -3.20 -7.33
C GLY A 80 3.28 -4.33 -8.33
N GLY A 81 4.00 -4.03 -9.42
CA GLY A 81 4.44 -4.99 -10.43
C GLY A 81 5.68 -5.81 -10.04
N PHE A 82 6.21 -5.68 -8.82
CA PHE A 82 7.27 -6.56 -8.36
C PHE A 82 6.76 -8.01 -8.34
N GLY A 83 7.50 -8.94 -8.95
CA GLY A 83 7.06 -10.33 -9.10
C GLY A 83 6.42 -10.66 -10.45
N ASP A 84 6.08 -9.69 -11.29
CA ASP A 84 5.49 -9.92 -12.64
C ASP A 84 6.40 -10.74 -13.56
N SER A 85 7.72 -10.70 -13.33
CA SER A 85 8.71 -11.52 -14.04
C SER A 85 8.90 -12.92 -13.46
N GLY A 86 8.07 -13.33 -12.48
CA GLY A 86 8.16 -14.61 -11.79
C GLY A 86 9.06 -14.64 -10.56
N THR A 87 9.73 -13.53 -10.21
CA THR A 87 10.65 -13.48 -9.05
C THR A 87 9.99 -13.79 -7.71
N LEU A 88 8.67 -13.58 -7.59
CA LEU A 88 7.88 -13.89 -6.39
C LEU A 88 7.15 -15.22 -6.45
N GLN A 89 7.27 -16.00 -7.52
CA GLN A 89 6.45 -17.20 -7.76
C GLN A 89 6.56 -18.25 -6.65
N GLN A 90 7.73 -18.38 -6.03
CA GLN A 90 7.96 -19.31 -4.91
C GLN A 90 7.26 -18.90 -3.61
N PHE A 91 6.94 -17.61 -3.45
CA PHE A 91 6.25 -17.08 -2.26
C PHE A 91 4.73 -17.01 -2.44
N MET A 92 4.23 -17.20 -3.66
CA MET A 92 2.80 -17.21 -3.96
C MET A 92 2.18 -18.55 -3.59
N THR A 93 1.15 -18.50 -2.75
CA THR A 93 0.32 -19.67 -2.43
C THR A 93 -0.59 -20.02 -3.61
N LYS A 94 -1.24 -21.18 -3.54
CA LYS A 94 -2.29 -21.54 -4.52
C LYS A 94 -3.43 -20.51 -4.54
N TYR A 95 -3.75 -19.88 -3.41
CA TYR A 95 -4.79 -18.87 -3.31
C TYR A 95 -4.39 -17.56 -3.99
N ASP A 96 -3.12 -17.15 -3.84
CA ASP A 96 -2.63 -15.96 -4.55
C ASP A 96 -2.71 -16.14 -6.07
N LYS A 97 -2.41 -17.35 -6.55
CA LYS A 97 -2.52 -17.70 -7.97
C LYS A 97 -3.97 -17.73 -8.46
N GLU A 98 -4.89 -18.22 -7.63
CA GLU A 98 -6.33 -18.20 -7.92
C GLU A 98 -6.86 -16.76 -8.02
N ILE A 99 -6.49 -15.90 -7.06
CA ILE A 99 -6.84 -14.48 -7.06
C ILE A 99 -6.27 -13.79 -8.31
N ASP A 100 -4.99 -14.02 -8.63
CA ASP A 100 -4.33 -13.43 -9.79
C ASP A 100 -5.05 -13.80 -11.10
N ALA A 101 -5.35 -15.09 -11.27
CA ALA A 101 -6.02 -15.62 -12.46
C ALA A 101 -7.44 -15.07 -12.64
N ALA A 102 -8.14 -14.73 -11.54
CA ALA A 102 -9.48 -14.15 -11.57
C ALA A 102 -9.50 -12.63 -11.83
N THR A 103 -8.33 -11.96 -11.84
CA THR A 103 -8.27 -10.52 -12.11
C THR A 103 -8.35 -10.19 -13.61
N LEU A 104 -8.61 -8.92 -13.93
CA LEU A 104 -8.57 -8.41 -15.31
C LEU A 104 -7.16 -8.43 -15.93
N THR A 105 -6.13 -8.56 -15.11
CA THR A 105 -4.72 -8.50 -15.53
C THR A 105 -3.89 -9.62 -14.92
N PRO A 106 -4.15 -10.90 -15.25
CA PRO A 106 -3.38 -12.03 -14.72
C PRO A 106 -1.88 -11.88 -15.02
N GLY A 107 -1.02 -12.25 -14.06
CA GLY A 107 0.43 -12.14 -14.18
C GLY A 107 0.98 -10.72 -14.04
N LYS A 108 0.14 -9.73 -13.71
CA LYS A 108 0.53 -8.32 -13.48
C LYS A 108 0.23 -7.87 -12.07
N GLN A 109 0.96 -6.87 -11.59
CA GLN A 109 0.76 -6.30 -10.25
C GLN A 109 0.84 -7.36 -9.14
N ILE A 110 1.76 -8.32 -9.28
CA ILE A 110 1.82 -9.50 -8.41
C ILE A 110 2.02 -9.11 -6.94
N PHE A 111 2.98 -8.22 -6.63
CA PHE A 111 3.22 -7.79 -5.26
C PHE A 111 2.01 -7.05 -4.68
N GLU A 112 1.36 -6.20 -5.46
CA GLU A 112 0.14 -5.50 -5.04
C GLU A 112 -0.98 -6.48 -4.71
N LYS A 113 -1.21 -7.49 -5.56
CA LYS A 113 -2.19 -8.56 -5.32
C LYS A 113 -1.93 -9.35 -4.04
N MET A 114 -0.68 -9.50 -3.66
CA MET A 114 -0.31 -10.20 -2.43
C MET A 114 -0.55 -9.39 -1.15
N VAL A 115 -0.62 -8.05 -1.20
CA VAL A 115 -0.61 -7.23 0.03
C VAL A 115 -1.76 -6.22 0.17
N ALA A 116 -2.34 -5.76 -0.94
CA ALA A 116 -3.29 -4.64 -0.94
C ALA A 116 -4.71 -5.04 -0.51
N THR A 117 -5.47 -4.08 0.02
CA THR A 117 -6.78 -4.33 0.65
C THR A 117 -7.85 -4.78 -0.32
N LEU A 118 -7.64 -4.60 -1.63
CA LEU A 118 -8.53 -5.11 -2.66
C LEU A 118 -8.53 -6.65 -2.72
N TYR A 119 -7.44 -7.30 -2.30
CA TYR A 119 -7.21 -8.74 -2.52
C TYR A 119 -7.20 -9.57 -1.24
N ILE A 120 -6.77 -8.99 -0.11
CA ILE A 120 -6.66 -9.72 1.17
C ILE A 120 -8.00 -10.24 1.69
N GLY A 121 -9.10 -9.58 1.34
CA GLY A 121 -10.45 -10.02 1.71
C GLY A 121 -10.80 -11.34 1.03
N GLU A 122 -10.53 -11.41 -0.27
CA GLU A 122 -10.73 -12.63 -1.05
C GLU A 122 -9.78 -13.76 -0.62
N LEU A 123 -8.54 -13.43 -0.27
CA LEU A 123 -7.62 -14.40 0.29
C LEU A 123 -8.16 -15.01 1.60
N ALA A 124 -8.69 -14.18 2.51
CA ALA A 124 -9.31 -14.67 3.72
C ALA A 124 -10.55 -15.53 3.42
N ARG A 125 -11.38 -15.14 2.44
CA ARG A 125 -12.54 -15.93 2.01
C ARG A 125 -12.13 -17.32 1.55
N LEU A 126 -11.15 -17.43 0.65
CA LEU A 126 -10.66 -18.71 0.11
C LEU A 126 -10.15 -19.63 1.22
N LEU A 127 -9.40 -19.07 2.17
CA LEU A 127 -8.91 -19.81 3.34
C LEU A 127 -10.05 -20.29 4.25
N ILE A 128 -11.06 -19.45 4.50
CA ILE A 128 -12.24 -19.81 5.31
C ILE A 128 -13.04 -20.91 4.63
N VAL A 129 -13.26 -20.81 3.31
CA VAL A 129 -13.98 -21.82 2.53
C VAL A 129 -13.23 -23.15 2.53
N GLU A 130 -11.90 -23.15 2.38
CA GLU A 130 -11.12 -24.39 2.46
C GLU A 130 -11.11 -24.99 3.88
N ALA A 131 -11.04 -24.16 4.92
CA ALA A 131 -11.11 -24.65 6.28
C ALA A 131 -12.51 -25.23 6.60
N ALA A 132 -13.57 -24.61 6.10
CA ALA A 132 -14.93 -25.13 6.20
C ALA A 132 -15.07 -26.45 5.43
N SER A 133 -14.60 -26.56 4.19
CA SER A 133 -14.70 -27.81 3.40
C SER A 133 -13.96 -28.99 4.05
N LYS A 134 -12.90 -28.71 4.81
CA LYS A 134 -12.17 -29.69 5.62
C LYS A 134 -12.79 -29.97 7.00
N LYS A 135 -14.00 -29.46 7.28
CA LYS A 135 -14.73 -29.56 8.55
C LYS A 135 -13.99 -28.93 9.76
N LEU A 136 -13.03 -28.06 9.52
CA LEU A 136 -12.30 -27.32 10.57
C LEU A 136 -13.11 -26.10 11.05
N LEU A 137 -13.93 -25.54 10.16
CA LEU A 137 -14.89 -24.47 10.46
C LEU A 137 -16.31 -24.93 10.15
N PHE A 138 -17.28 -24.37 10.88
CA PHE A 138 -18.72 -24.44 10.59
C PHE A 138 -19.26 -25.86 10.39
N ASN A 139 -18.63 -26.88 10.97
CA ASN A 139 -18.98 -28.30 10.84
C ASN A 139 -18.97 -28.84 9.40
N GLY A 140 -18.30 -28.15 8.47
CA GLY A 140 -18.37 -28.52 7.05
C GLY A 140 -19.36 -27.69 6.24
N GLU A 141 -20.23 -26.91 6.90
CA GLU A 141 -21.23 -26.11 6.22
C GLU A 141 -20.60 -24.80 5.71
N ILE A 142 -20.67 -24.58 4.40
CA ILE A 142 -20.20 -23.36 3.77
C ILE A 142 -21.41 -22.44 3.59
N PRO A 143 -21.49 -21.29 4.29
CA PRO A 143 -22.51 -20.28 4.02
C PRO A 143 -22.57 -19.90 2.55
N GLU A 144 -23.78 -19.83 1.98
CA GLU A 144 -24.00 -19.49 0.57
C GLU A 144 -23.22 -18.24 0.16
N LYS A 145 -23.26 -17.19 0.99
CA LYS A 145 -22.54 -15.95 0.72
C LYS A 145 -21.03 -16.12 0.56
N LEU A 146 -20.40 -17.03 1.30
CA LEU A 146 -18.98 -17.31 1.19
C LEU A 146 -18.61 -18.02 -0.11
N THR A 147 -19.57 -18.53 -0.87
CA THR A 147 -19.31 -19.13 -2.20
C THR A 147 -19.04 -18.06 -3.27
N HIS A 148 -19.49 -16.82 -3.04
CA HIS A 148 -19.28 -15.72 -3.99
C HIS A 148 -17.91 -15.08 -3.80
N MET A 149 -17.19 -14.90 -4.89
CA MET A 149 -15.93 -14.15 -4.96
C MET A 149 -16.13 -12.73 -4.40
N ASN A 150 -15.15 -12.23 -3.66
CA ASN A 150 -15.12 -10.91 -3.01
C ASN A 150 -16.24 -10.67 -1.98
N SER A 151 -16.93 -11.71 -1.52
CA SER A 151 -17.96 -11.60 -0.47
C SER A 151 -17.42 -11.26 0.92
N PHE A 152 -16.12 -11.48 1.15
CA PHE A 152 -15.45 -11.16 2.41
C PHE A 152 -14.67 -9.85 2.25
N ALA A 153 -15.26 -8.75 2.71
CA ALA A 153 -14.65 -7.42 2.61
C ALA A 153 -13.41 -7.30 3.50
N SER A 154 -12.41 -6.54 3.06
CA SER A 154 -11.19 -6.28 3.84
C SER A 154 -11.46 -5.57 5.18
N GLN A 155 -12.53 -4.78 5.25
CA GLN A 155 -12.98 -4.17 6.50
C GLN A 155 -13.29 -5.22 7.58
N PHE A 156 -13.80 -6.39 7.21
CA PHE A 156 -14.06 -7.47 8.17
C PHE A 156 -12.76 -7.97 8.82
N LEU A 157 -11.66 -8.02 8.06
CA LEU A 157 -10.36 -8.38 8.63
C LEU A 157 -9.96 -7.37 9.71
N PHE A 158 -10.12 -6.07 9.45
CA PHE A 158 -9.77 -5.02 10.41
C PHE A 158 -10.64 -5.05 11.66
N ASP A 159 -11.94 -5.25 11.50
CA ASP A 159 -12.88 -5.32 12.63
C ASP A 159 -12.61 -6.55 13.51
N ILE A 160 -12.40 -7.71 12.89
CA ILE A 160 -12.05 -8.97 13.57
C ILE A 160 -10.72 -8.85 14.30
N ASP A 161 -9.76 -8.18 13.68
CA ASP A 161 -8.40 -8.05 14.20
C ASP A 161 -8.30 -7.13 15.43
N ARG A 162 -9.25 -6.19 15.55
CA ARG A 162 -9.35 -5.22 16.65
C ARG A 162 -9.81 -5.85 17.97
N ASP A 163 -10.50 -6.99 17.94
CA ASP A 163 -11.00 -7.63 19.16
C ASP A 163 -9.85 -7.90 20.15
N PRO A 164 -10.01 -7.70 21.46
CA PRO A 164 -8.99 -8.08 22.45
C PRO A 164 -8.68 -9.58 22.45
N PRO A 165 -7.53 -10.04 22.95
CA PRO A 165 -7.23 -11.46 23.08
C PRO A 165 -8.35 -12.23 23.80
N HIS A 166 -8.71 -13.41 23.27
CA HIS A 166 -9.79 -14.27 23.77
C HIS A 166 -11.22 -13.70 23.69
N ILE A 167 -11.40 -12.49 23.15
CA ILE A 167 -12.69 -11.87 22.82
C ILE A 167 -12.92 -11.95 21.30
N TYR A 168 -14.15 -12.20 20.87
CA TYR A 168 -14.47 -12.46 19.45
C TYR A 168 -15.77 -11.77 19.00
N VAL A 169 -16.14 -10.66 19.63
CA VAL A 169 -17.42 -9.99 19.39
C VAL A 169 -17.56 -9.53 17.93
N SER A 170 -16.52 -8.89 17.38
CA SER A 170 -16.54 -8.44 15.98
C SER A 170 -16.58 -9.63 15.02
N THR A 171 -15.90 -10.73 15.38
CA THR A 171 -15.96 -11.99 14.61
C THR A 171 -17.37 -12.57 14.59
N GLU A 172 -18.02 -12.67 15.75
CA GLU A 172 -19.39 -13.18 15.85
C GLU A 172 -20.38 -12.28 15.10
N VAL A 173 -20.25 -10.95 15.20
CA VAL A 173 -21.10 -10.01 14.45
C VAL A 173 -20.92 -10.19 12.95
N VAL A 174 -19.69 -10.30 12.44
CA VAL A 174 -19.46 -10.53 11.01
C VAL A 174 -20.10 -11.86 10.57
N LEU A 175 -19.87 -12.94 11.30
CA LEU A 175 -20.39 -14.26 10.94
C LEU A 175 -21.92 -14.34 11.02
N ARG A 176 -22.55 -13.76 12.05
CA ARG A 176 -24.02 -13.73 12.21
C ARG A 176 -24.67 -12.78 11.22
N GLU A 177 -24.24 -11.53 11.19
CA GLU A 177 -24.97 -10.49 10.45
C GLU A 177 -24.70 -10.54 8.95
N ARG A 178 -23.44 -10.77 8.56
CA ARG A 178 -23.04 -10.76 7.15
C ARG A 178 -23.23 -12.12 6.51
N PHE A 179 -22.83 -13.20 7.18
CA PHE A 179 -22.85 -14.56 6.64
C PHE A 179 -24.01 -15.43 7.12
N LYS A 180 -24.91 -14.90 7.98
CA LYS A 180 -26.13 -15.58 8.44
C LYS A 180 -25.89 -16.95 9.09
N LEU A 181 -24.74 -17.08 9.77
CA LEU A 181 -24.43 -18.25 10.58
C LEU A 181 -25.17 -18.19 11.92
N ASN A 182 -26.10 -19.13 12.13
CA ASN A 182 -26.90 -19.20 13.36
C ASN A 182 -26.13 -19.86 14.52
N LEU A 183 -25.39 -20.93 14.21
CA LEU A 183 -24.57 -21.69 15.15
C LEU A 183 -23.10 -21.38 14.91
N ILE A 184 -22.51 -20.57 15.80
CA ILE A 184 -21.08 -20.23 15.78
C ILE A 184 -20.48 -20.82 17.04
N ARG A 185 -19.57 -21.79 16.88
CA ARG A 185 -18.80 -22.31 18.01
C ARG A 185 -17.64 -21.39 18.29
N ARG A 186 -17.17 -21.41 19.52
CA ARG A 186 -15.96 -20.67 19.91
C ARG A 186 -14.76 -21.02 19.01
N SER A 187 -14.62 -22.29 18.64
CA SER A 187 -13.57 -22.74 17.71
C SER A 187 -13.69 -22.09 16.33
N ASP A 188 -14.91 -21.86 15.84
CA ASP A 188 -15.14 -21.20 14.55
C ASP A 188 -14.67 -19.74 14.61
N ALA A 189 -15.02 -19.03 15.68
CA ALA A 189 -14.59 -17.65 15.90
C ALA A 189 -13.05 -17.53 16.06
N VAL A 190 -12.43 -18.46 16.81
CA VAL A 190 -10.97 -18.55 16.94
C VAL A 190 -10.30 -18.77 15.57
N GLY A 191 -10.80 -19.72 14.79
CA GLY A 191 -10.23 -20.07 13.50
C GLY A 191 -10.36 -18.95 12.46
N VAL A 192 -11.52 -18.31 12.37
CA VAL A 192 -11.74 -17.16 11.47
C VAL A 192 -10.82 -15.99 11.85
N ARG A 193 -10.70 -15.68 13.14
CA ARG A 193 -9.79 -14.63 13.60
C ARG A 193 -8.32 -14.98 13.31
N TYR A 194 -7.93 -16.23 13.50
CA TYR A 194 -6.58 -16.70 13.16
C TYR A 194 -6.27 -16.51 11.68
N ILE A 195 -7.19 -16.86 10.78
CA ILE A 195 -7.04 -16.64 9.34
C ILE A 195 -6.89 -15.14 9.03
N CYS A 196 -7.78 -14.30 9.57
CA CYS A 196 -7.72 -12.85 9.35
C CYS A 196 -6.39 -12.25 9.82
N ARG A 197 -5.94 -12.61 11.03
CA ARG A 197 -4.64 -12.19 11.58
C ARG A 197 -3.49 -12.67 10.70
N ALA A 198 -3.50 -13.92 10.24
CA ALA A 198 -2.45 -14.47 9.40
C ALA A 198 -2.32 -13.71 8.07
N VAL A 199 -3.45 -13.39 7.43
CA VAL A 199 -3.48 -12.59 6.20
C VAL A 199 -2.92 -11.18 6.42
N VAL A 200 -3.38 -10.47 7.45
CA VAL A 200 -2.88 -9.12 7.79
C VAL A 200 -1.38 -9.15 8.12
N THR A 201 -0.96 -10.14 8.90
CA THR A 201 0.45 -10.34 9.29
C THR A 201 1.32 -10.60 8.07
N ARG A 202 0.86 -11.42 7.12
CA ARG A 202 1.56 -11.66 5.85
C ARG A 202 1.75 -10.36 5.06
N SER A 203 0.69 -9.58 4.87
CA SER A 203 0.77 -8.31 4.14
C SER A 203 1.76 -7.34 4.80
N ALA A 204 1.71 -7.22 6.13
CA ALA A 204 2.61 -6.36 6.89
C ALA A 204 4.08 -6.81 6.74
N ASN A 205 4.36 -8.11 6.84
CA ASN A 205 5.71 -8.65 6.68
C ASN A 205 6.28 -8.40 5.27
N LEU A 206 5.49 -8.65 4.23
CA LEU A 206 5.92 -8.45 2.85
C LEU A 206 6.21 -6.96 2.56
N LEU A 207 5.34 -6.06 3.01
CA LEU A 207 5.55 -4.62 2.91
C LEU A 207 6.74 -4.14 3.76
N GLY A 208 6.94 -4.74 4.93
CA GLY A 208 8.06 -4.45 5.81
C GLY A 208 9.39 -4.80 5.16
N ALA A 209 9.49 -5.96 4.53
CA ALA A 209 10.66 -6.36 3.76
C ALA A 209 10.94 -5.40 2.59
N ALA A 210 9.91 -4.97 1.86
CA ALA A 210 10.05 -3.99 0.79
C ALA A 210 10.52 -2.62 1.31
N CYS A 211 9.97 -2.15 2.43
CA CYS A 211 10.41 -0.90 3.08
C CYS A 211 11.85 -0.98 3.59
N ALA A 212 12.23 -2.10 4.22
CA ALA A 212 13.59 -2.33 4.69
C ALA A 212 14.61 -2.30 3.54
N CYS A 213 14.24 -2.89 2.39
CA CYS A 213 15.04 -2.80 1.16
C CYS A 213 15.31 -1.34 0.77
N LEU A 214 14.30 -0.47 0.79
CA LEU A 214 14.45 0.95 0.47
C LEU A 214 15.28 1.70 1.52
N ILE A 215 15.09 1.44 2.82
CA ILE A 215 15.91 2.04 3.89
C ILE A 215 17.40 1.68 3.69
N ASN A 216 17.68 0.39 3.50
CA ASN A 216 19.03 -0.11 3.26
C ASN A 216 19.62 0.47 1.97
N ARG A 217 18.79 0.60 0.93
CA ARG A 217 19.17 1.22 -0.34
C ARG A 217 19.60 2.67 -0.12
N MET A 218 18.78 3.49 0.55
CA MET A 218 19.10 4.90 0.81
C MET A 218 20.39 5.07 1.61
N GLY A 219 20.64 4.18 2.56
CA GLY A 219 21.82 4.22 3.42
C GLY A 219 21.83 5.44 4.35
N ARG A 220 20.65 5.89 4.79
CA ARG A 220 20.48 6.99 5.77
C ARG A 220 20.28 6.37 7.15
N ARG A 221 20.97 6.89 8.18
CA ARG A 221 20.87 6.37 9.57
C ARG A 221 19.52 6.67 10.23
N ARG A 222 18.80 7.67 9.75
CA ARG A 222 17.49 8.07 10.25
C ARG A 222 16.58 8.26 9.04
N VAL A 223 15.41 7.62 9.07
CA VAL A 223 14.43 7.69 7.98
C VAL A 223 13.02 7.83 8.54
N THR A 224 12.29 8.85 8.11
CA THR A 224 10.84 8.91 8.29
C THR A 224 10.17 8.28 7.07
N ILE A 225 9.30 7.30 7.30
CA ILE A 225 8.38 6.75 6.28
C ILE A 225 7.06 7.49 6.44
N ALA A 226 6.74 8.34 5.47
CA ALA A 226 5.44 8.96 5.34
C ALA A 226 4.44 7.91 4.84
N VAL A 227 3.37 7.66 5.59
CA VAL A 227 2.40 6.60 5.28
C VAL A 227 1.00 7.17 5.07
N ASP A 228 0.25 6.54 4.17
CA ASP A 228 -1.19 6.74 4.00
C ASP A 228 -1.86 5.42 3.57
N GLY A 229 -3.17 5.34 3.73
CA GLY A 229 -4.00 4.21 3.29
C GLY A 229 -4.73 3.49 4.41
N ALA A 230 -5.63 2.59 4.02
CA ALA A 230 -6.61 1.95 4.89
C ALA A 230 -5.98 1.13 6.03
N PHE A 231 -4.85 0.45 5.78
CA PHE A 231 -4.19 -0.34 6.82
C PHE A 231 -3.75 0.50 8.02
N PHE A 232 -3.16 1.67 7.78
CA PHE A 232 -2.68 2.54 8.86
C PHE A 232 -3.81 3.25 9.61
N ARG A 233 -4.99 3.34 9.01
CA ARG A 233 -6.17 4.01 9.58
C ARG A 233 -7.07 3.04 10.35
N PHE A 234 -7.19 1.79 9.90
CA PHE A 234 -8.19 0.86 10.39
C PHE A 234 -7.63 -0.41 11.06
N SER A 235 -6.41 -0.84 10.73
CA SER A 235 -5.81 -2.02 11.39
C SER A 235 -5.05 -1.60 12.65
N SER A 236 -5.38 -2.23 13.77
CA SER A 236 -4.69 -2.00 15.05
C SER A 236 -3.34 -2.70 15.14
N THR A 237 -3.08 -3.73 14.32
CA THR A 237 -1.85 -4.55 14.45
C THR A 237 -0.88 -4.39 13.29
N PHE A 238 -1.38 -4.01 12.11
CA PHE A 238 -0.54 -3.86 10.93
C PHE A 238 0.66 -2.93 11.13
N PRO A 239 0.54 -1.71 11.72
CA PRO A 239 1.71 -0.84 11.91
C PRO A 239 2.77 -1.44 12.83
N ALA A 240 2.36 -2.17 13.87
CA ALA A 240 3.28 -2.79 14.82
C ALA A 240 4.09 -3.92 14.16
N ILE A 241 3.41 -4.80 13.41
CA ILE A 241 4.06 -5.89 12.67
C ILE A 241 5.00 -5.30 11.61
N LEU A 242 4.55 -4.29 10.86
CA LEU A 242 5.38 -3.62 9.86
C LEU A 242 6.67 -3.06 10.48
N VAL A 243 6.56 -2.38 11.64
CA VAL A 243 7.72 -1.85 12.37
C VAL A 243 8.65 -2.97 12.82
N GLU A 244 8.09 -4.04 13.38
CA GLU A 244 8.87 -5.20 13.82
C GLU A 244 9.65 -5.81 12.65
N THR A 245 9.00 -6.09 11.52
CA THR A 245 9.65 -6.64 10.33
C THR A 245 10.75 -5.74 9.81
N ILE A 246 10.51 -4.43 9.69
CA ILE A 246 11.54 -3.49 9.20
C ILE A 246 12.73 -3.49 10.17
N THR A 247 12.47 -3.45 11.48
CA THR A 247 13.51 -3.43 12.52
C THR A 247 14.42 -4.66 12.44
N GLN A 248 13.85 -5.83 12.13
CA GLN A 248 14.61 -7.07 11.96
C GLN A 248 15.49 -7.08 10.69
N LEU A 249 15.15 -6.30 9.67
CA LEU A 249 15.76 -6.36 8.34
C LEU A 249 16.69 -5.18 8.00
N ILE A 250 16.80 -4.18 8.89
CA ILE A 250 17.73 -3.06 8.74
C ILE A 250 18.91 -3.16 9.72
N PRO A 251 20.07 -2.54 9.44
CA PRO A 251 21.17 -2.48 10.38
C PRO A 251 20.76 -1.85 11.73
N TYR A 252 21.26 -2.39 12.84
CA TYR A 252 21.01 -1.86 14.19
C TYR A 252 21.48 -0.39 14.38
N THR A 253 22.33 0.11 13.48
CA THR A 253 22.81 1.50 13.47
C THR A 253 21.82 2.47 12.82
N TYR A 254 20.76 1.95 12.20
CA TYR A 254 19.72 2.70 11.49
C TYR A 254 18.48 2.77 12.36
N THR A 255 17.75 3.87 12.25
CA THR A 255 16.48 4.09 12.95
C THR A 255 15.46 4.61 11.95
N PHE A 256 14.20 4.27 12.18
CA PHE A 256 13.11 4.78 11.36
C PHE A 256 11.86 5.04 12.21
N LYS A 257 10.94 5.84 11.66
CA LYS A 257 9.61 6.03 12.24
C LYS A 257 8.57 6.11 11.13
N LEU A 258 7.35 5.66 11.43
CA LEU A 258 6.19 5.85 10.56
C LEU A 258 5.52 7.18 10.91
N LYS A 259 5.08 7.92 9.90
CA LYS A 259 4.33 9.17 10.09
C LYS A 259 3.13 9.19 9.16
N LEU A 260 1.93 9.06 9.73
CA LEU A 260 0.69 9.17 8.99
C LEU A 260 0.56 10.59 8.42
N VAL A 261 0.24 10.69 7.13
CA VAL A 261 0.01 11.96 6.45
C VAL A 261 -1.48 12.16 6.23
N ASP A 262 -2.00 13.27 6.75
CA ASP A 262 -3.35 13.73 6.43
C ASP A 262 -3.31 14.68 5.25
N ASP A 263 -4.20 14.48 4.27
CA ASP A 263 -4.29 15.26 3.03
C ASP A 263 -2.96 15.32 2.25
N ALA A 264 -2.53 14.16 1.75
CA ALA A 264 -1.31 14.02 0.97
C ALA A 264 -1.37 14.78 -0.37
N THR A 265 -2.54 14.83 -1.02
CA THR A 265 -2.71 15.48 -2.32
C THR A 265 -2.60 17.00 -2.21
N GLY A 266 -3.33 17.63 -1.28
CA GLY A 266 -3.33 19.08 -1.12
C GLY A 266 -1.99 19.59 -0.60
N LYS A 267 -1.53 19.06 0.54
CA LYS A 267 -0.25 19.48 1.16
C LYS A 267 0.95 19.09 0.30
N GLY A 268 0.92 17.91 -0.33
CA GLY A 268 1.98 17.45 -1.21
C GLY A 268 2.11 18.31 -2.46
N GLY A 269 0.98 18.63 -3.10
CA GLY A 269 0.95 19.54 -4.25
C GLY A 269 1.51 20.93 -3.92
N ALA A 270 1.11 21.50 -2.79
CA ALA A 270 1.64 22.79 -2.33
C ALA A 270 3.16 22.74 -2.10
N ALA A 271 3.66 21.68 -1.46
CA ALA A 271 5.08 21.48 -1.22
C ALA A 271 5.88 21.35 -2.52
N ILE A 272 5.39 20.57 -3.48
CA ILE A 272 6.02 20.38 -4.80
C ILE A 272 6.06 21.70 -5.57
N ILE A 273 4.95 22.44 -5.62
CA ILE A 273 4.91 23.74 -6.29
C ILE A 273 5.89 24.73 -5.66
N ALA A 274 5.99 24.76 -4.33
CA ALA A 274 6.95 25.61 -3.63
C ALA A 274 8.41 25.25 -3.96
N ALA A 275 8.72 23.95 -4.06
CA ALA A 275 10.04 23.47 -4.47
C ALA A 275 10.37 23.86 -5.92
N CYS A 276 9.43 23.68 -6.86
CA CYS A 276 9.59 24.09 -8.25
C CYS A 276 9.85 25.59 -8.39
N LYS A 277 9.20 26.45 -7.58
CA LYS A 277 9.44 27.91 -7.60
C LYS A 277 10.85 28.30 -7.13
N LYS A 278 11.42 27.57 -6.16
CA LYS A 278 12.79 27.81 -5.67
C LYS A 278 13.87 27.31 -6.63
N ALA A 279 13.57 26.29 -7.43
CA ALA A 279 14.51 25.67 -8.37
C ALA A 279 14.64 26.41 -9.72
N ILE A 280 13.90 27.51 -9.94
CA ILE A 280 13.99 28.32 -11.16
C ILE A 280 15.01 29.45 -10.95
N PRO A 281 16.20 29.42 -11.59
CA PRO A 281 16.95 30.65 -11.83
C PRO A 281 16.15 31.52 -12.81
N MET A 282 16.06 32.82 -12.56
CA MET A 282 15.37 33.75 -13.46
C MET A 282 15.98 33.80 -14.87
N GLN A 283 15.21 33.29 -15.86
CA GLN A 283 15.11 33.64 -17.31
C GLN A 283 16.26 33.33 -18.30
N PRO A 284 15.93 32.99 -19.57
CA PRO A 284 15.45 33.98 -20.56
C PRO A 284 14.01 33.80 -21.07
N ARG A 285 13.49 34.90 -21.62
CA ARG A 285 12.27 35.05 -22.42
C ARG A 285 12.43 34.29 -23.75
N PHE A 286 11.56 33.30 -23.98
CA PHE A 286 11.37 32.49 -25.19
C PHE A 286 12.51 31.52 -25.59
N THR A 287 12.12 30.34 -26.08
CA THR A 287 12.57 29.74 -27.36
C THR A 287 11.61 28.59 -27.72
N ILE A 288 11.04 28.65 -28.93
CA ILE A 288 10.26 27.60 -29.60
C ILE A 288 11.24 26.86 -30.51
N LEU A 289 11.27 25.52 -30.51
CA LEU A 289 11.71 24.75 -31.67
C LEU A 289 10.85 23.48 -31.79
N GLY A 290 10.41 23.21 -33.02
CA GLY A 290 9.28 22.36 -33.40
C GLY A 290 9.52 20.86 -33.46
#